data_AF-A0A2N0QHT7-F1
#
_entry.id   AF-A0A2N0QHT7-F1
#
_cell.length_a   1.000
_cell.length_b   1.000
_cell.length_c   1.000
_cell.angle_alpha   90.00
_cell.angle_beta   90.00
_cell.angle_gamma   90.00
#
_symmetry.space_group_name_H-M   'P 1'
#
loop_
_entity.id
_entity.type
_entity.pdbx_description
1 polymer ?
#
loop_
_entity_poly.entity_id
_entity_poly.type
_entity_poly.pdbx_seq_one_letter_code
_entity_poly.pdbx_strand_id
1 'polypeptide(L)' 'MFKNIYATVQRAYSLIDYNIHTGLHQQHEFRKQFILDDKLLTDDEKIEAIKK' A
#
# COMPACT_ATOMS: atom_id res chain seq x y z
N MET A 1 -0.55 -6.09 15.77
CA MET A 1 -0.98 -6.58 14.45
C MET A 1 -1.68 -5.46 13.66
N PHE A 2 -2.94 -5.10 13.92
CA PHE A 2 -3.67 -4.08 13.11
C PHE A 2 -3.02 -2.69 12.96
N LYS A 3 -2.21 -2.27 13.93
CA LYS A 3 -1.50 -0.98 13.89
C LYS A 3 -0.55 -0.88 12.67
N ASN A 4 0.07 -1.98 12.28
CA ASN A 4 1.04 -2.00 11.18
C ASN A 4 0.36 -1.88 9.82
N ILE A 5 -0.75 -2.60 9.62
CA ILE A 5 -1.56 -2.56 8.40
C ILE A 5 -2.05 -1.14 8.12
N TYR A 6 -2.72 -0.51 9.09
CA TYR A 6 -3.23 0.85 8.91
C TYR A 6 -2.11 1.85 8.61
N ALA A 7 -1.00 1.77 9.33
CA ALA A 7 0.14 2.65 9.12
C ALA A 7 0.81 2.46 7.75
N THR A 8 0.90 1.22 7.25
CA THR A 8 1.46 0.94 5.91
C THR A 8 0.52 1.40 4.80
N VAL A 9 -0.79 1.19 4.95
CA VAL A 9 -1.78 1.70 3.98
C VAL A 9 -1.73 3.22 3.89
N GLN A 10 -1.76 3.94 5.03
CA GLN A 10 -1.66 5.40 5.03
C GLN A 10 -0.35 5.90 4.40
N ARG A 11 0.78 5.22 4.69
CA ARG A 11 2.06 5.53 4.03
C ARG A 11 1.99 5.33 2.52
N ALA A 12 1.43 4.22 2.05
CA ALA A 12 1.26 3.93 0.63
C ALA A 12 0.43 5.02 -0.09
N TYR A 13 -0.64 5.51 0.55
CA TYR A 13 -1.42 6.64 0.02
C TYR A 13 -0.62 7.95 -0.01
N SER A 14 0.14 8.25 1.05
CA SER A 14 0.90 9.51 1.15
C SER A 14 2.07 9.60 0.16
N LEU A 15 2.59 8.46 -0.32
CA LEU A 15 3.76 8.39 -1.20
C LEU A 15 3.39 8.39 -2.69
N ILE A 16 2.11 8.49 -3.04
CA ILE A 16 1.68 8.56 -4.43
C ILE A 16 2.15 9.89 -5.04
N ASP A 17 3.03 9.80 -6.04
CA ASP A 17 3.27 10.92 -6.94
C ASP A 17 2.16 10.97 -8.01
N TYR A 18 1.26 11.94 -7.87
CA TYR A 18 0.12 12.13 -8.76
C TYR A 18 0.51 12.60 -10.18
N ASN A 19 1.74 13.09 -10.39
CA ASN A 19 2.23 13.42 -11.73
C ASN A 19 2.70 12.18 -12.50
N ILE A 20 3.10 11.12 -11.78
CA ILE A 20 3.54 9.84 -12.35
C ILE A 20 2.37 8.86 -12.44
N HIS A 21 1.61 8.71 -11.36
CA HIS A 21 0.45 7.82 -11.26
C HIS A 21 -0.85 8.63 -11.47
N THR A 22 -1.03 9.12 -12.69
CA THR A 22 -2.12 10.05 -13.03
C THR A 22 -3.50 9.40 -13.00
N GLY A 23 -3.58 8.08 -13.20
CA GLY A 23 -4.83 7.32 -13.17
C GLY A 23 -5.07 6.55 -11.87
N LEU A 24 -6.35 6.39 -11.48
CA LEU A 24 -6.75 5.59 -10.32
C LEU A 24 -6.21 4.15 -10.38
N HIS A 25 -6.15 3.54 -11.56
CA HIS A 25 -5.57 2.21 -11.75
C HIS A 25 -4.07 2.20 -11.45
N GLN A 26 -3.31 3.17 -11.97
CA GLN A 26 -1.87 3.28 -11.70
C GLN A 26 -1.58 3.53 -10.22
N GLN A 27 -2.40 4.34 -9.56
CA GLN A 27 -2.31 4.58 -8.12
C GLN A 27 -2.59 3.31 -7.30
N HIS A 28 -3.57 2.51 -7.74
CA HIS A 28 -3.87 1.23 -7.10
C HIS A 28 -2.71 0.23 -7.24
N GLU A 29 -2.15 0.09 -8.44
CA GLU A 29 -0.99 -0.79 -8.67
C GLU A 29 0.23 -0.35 -7.86
N PHE A 30 0.51 0.96 -7.79
CA PHE A 30 1.58 1.50 -6.94
C PHE A 30 1.39 1.12 -5.47
N ARG A 31 0.21 1.36 -4.90
CA ARG A 31 -0.07 1.01 -3.50
C ARG A 31 0.09 -0.48 -3.25
N LYS A 32 -0.38 -1.32 -4.18
CA LYS A 32 -0.26 -2.78 -4.09
C LYS A 32 1.19 -3.23 -4.08
N GLN A 33 2.03 -2.73 -5.00
CA GLN A 33 3.46 -3.04 -5.04
C GLN A 33 4.17 -2.56 -3.77
N PHE A 34 3.92 -1.33 -3.35
CA PHE A 34 4.48 -0.79 -2.11
C PHE A 34 4.15 -1.66 -0.88
N ILE A 35 2.90 -2.11 -0.75
CA ILE A 35 2.47 -2.99 0.35
C ILE A 35 3.14 -4.37 0.26
N LEU A 36 3.25 -4.95 -0.95
CA LEU A 36 3.88 -6.25 -1.15
C LEU A 36 5.38 -6.25 -0.80
N ASP A 37 6.06 -5.12 -1.05
CA ASP A 37 7.48 -4.94 -0.78
C ASP A 37 7.78 -4.53 0.68
N ASP A 38 6.76 -4.17 1.49
CA ASP A 38 6.95 -3.78 2.88
C ASP A 38 7.35 -4.99 3.74
N LYS A 39 8.64 -5.02 4.13
CA LYS A 39 9.22 -6.07 4.98
C LYS A 39 8.73 -6.05 6.43
N LEU A 40 7.99 -5.00 6.82
CA LEU A 40 7.41 -4.89 8.16
C LEU A 40 6.09 -5.66 8.30
N LEU A 41 5.51 -6.12 7.19
CA LEU A 41 4.27 -6.90 7.17
C LEU A 41 4.56 -8.38 6.96
N THR A 42 3.82 -9.23 7.66
CA THR A 42 3.73 -10.66 7.29
C THR A 42 2.92 -10.83 6.01
N ASP A 43 3.01 -12.00 5.37
CA ASP A 43 2.26 -12.27 4.13
C ASP A 43 0.73 -12.14 4.33
N ASP A 44 0.22 -12.58 5.48
CA ASP A 44 -1.20 -12.41 5.84
C ASP A 44 -1.58 -10.92 6.01
N GLU A 45 -0.71 -10.14 6.66
CA GLU A 45 -0.92 -8.71 6.85
C GLU A 45 -0.88 -7.94 5.51
N LYS A 46 -0.06 -8.38 4.55
CA LYS A 46 -0.04 -7.81 3.18
C LYS A 46 -1.36 -8.07 2.47
N ILE A 47 -1.89 -9.29 2.57
CA ILE A 47 -3.20 -9.63 1.98
C ILE A 47 -4.30 -8.78 2.60
N GLU A 48 -4.28 -8.56 3.91
CA GLU A 48 -5.25 -7.69 4.58
C GLU A 48 -5.08 -6.21 4.17
N ALA A 49 -3.85 -5.72 4.08
CA ALA A 49 -3.55 -4.35 3.67
C ALA A 49 -3.99 -4.04 2.23
N ILE A 50 -3.85 -4.97 1.29
CA ILE A 50 -4.28 -4.79 -0.11
C ILE A 50 -5.81 -4.74 -0.23
N LYS A 51 -6.55 -5.35 0.72
CA LYS A 51 -8.02 -5.33 0.75
C LYS A 51 -8.61 -4.05 1.38
N LYS A 52 -7.80 -3.21 2.01
CA LYS A 52 -8.20 -1.93 2.62
C LYS A 52 -8.26 -0.81 1.58
#